data_AF-A0A968M237-F1
#
_entry.id   AF-A0A968M237-F1
#
_cell.length_a   1.000
_cell.length_b   1.000
_cell.length_c   1.000
_cell.angle_alpha   90.00
_cell.angle_beta   90.00
_cell.angle_gamma   90.00
#
_symmetry.space_group_name_H-M   'P 1'
#
loop_
_entity.id
_entity.type
_entity.pdbx_description
1 polymer ?
#
loop_
_entity_poly.entity_id
_entity_poly.type
_entity_poly.pdbx_seq_one_letter_code
_entity_poly.pdbx_strand_id
1 'polypeptide(L)'
;MLETETQISTWQWQSWNGLPYLTCSLLQNWQHGFFTQQFYPNVPENLVEVLEPNAKVYRVKQVHGNRVLTPQEIEVEIREQQLQESEDKFPPADGIVSNSSQQAIWVASADCTPALIGDVQTGRVSAIHAGWRGTAQRIIPNAIARFVEYGSILENLRLVMGPAIAGEVYQVSEQVAAEVGASFIPKEQADTPEAILAVLQSMSQSPISEDPHPERVRLDVRRVNYLQLIGLGIRPEQIAIAPYCTYQQPEYFFSYRRTKQKQVQWSGIVSKGPKIVGILQGRECPFFVESRLKSACFTSNLLVLTQGCATAIVSLPKSRLSLSLNVSPVVAINIHANFRCSAF
;
A
#
# COMPACT_ATOMS: atom_id res chain seq x y z
N MET A 1 -27.85 10.77 -3.27
CA MET A 1 -27.77 10.96 -4.73
C MET A 1 -26.45 11.60 -5.17
N LEU A 2 -25.88 12.58 -4.43
CA LEU A 2 -24.58 13.18 -4.80
C LEU A 2 -23.37 12.23 -4.60
N GLU A 3 -23.32 11.41 -3.54
CA GLU A 3 -22.17 10.53 -3.27
C GLU A 3 -21.91 9.47 -4.36
N THR A 4 -22.97 8.92 -4.96
CA THR A 4 -22.88 7.85 -5.96
C THR A 4 -22.36 8.35 -7.30
N GLU A 5 -22.75 9.55 -7.74
CA GLU A 5 -22.26 10.13 -9.01
C GLU A 5 -20.79 10.51 -8.92
N THR A 6 -20.34 11.08 -7.80
CA THR A 6 -18.92 11.39 -7.57
C THR A 6 -18.06 10.12 -7.55
N GLN A 7 -18.53 9.01 -6.97
CA GLN A 7 -17.74 7.77 -6.99
C GLN A 7 -17.60 7.19 -8.39
N ILE A 8 -18.66 7.16 -9.21
CA ILE A 8 -18.58 6.68 -10.59
C ILE A 8 -17.58 7.52 -11.42
N SER A 9 -17.53 8.84 -11.20
CA SER A 9 -16.59 9.71 -11.90
C SER A 9 -15.10 9.44 -11.61
N THR A 10 -14.78 8.75 -10.51
CA THR A 10 -13.40 8.41 -10.14
C THR A 10 -12.88 7.12 -10.75
N TRP A 11 -13.75 6.22 -11.23
CA TRP A 11 -13.36 4.92 -11.77
C TRP A 11 -13.45 4.89 -13.29
N GLN A 12 -12.39 4.43 -13.94
CA GLN A 12 -12.26 4.46 -15.40
C GLN A 12 -11.87 3.09 -15.94
N TRP A 13 -12.66 2.61 -16.89
CA TRP A 13 -12.27 1.48 -17.73
C TRP A 13 -11.17 1.92 -18.69
N GLN A 14 -10.11 1.14 -18.70
CA GLN A 14 -9.00 1.21 -19.64
C GLN A 14 -9.02 -0.04 -20.53
N SER A 15 -8.31 0.01 -21.64
CA SER A 15 -8.17 -1.13 -22.55
C SER A 15 -6.71 -1.32 -22.93
N TRP A 16 -6.25 -2.57 -22.91
CA TRP A 16 -4.94 -2.96 -23.43
C TRP A 16 -5.12 -4.16 -24.34
N ASN A 17 -4.76 -4.02 -25.63
CA ASN A 17 -5.01 -5.03 -26.65
C ASN A 17 -6.47 -5.51 -26.70
N GLY A 18 -7.42 -4.61 -26.45
CA GLY A 18 -8.86 -4.93 -26.41
C GLY A 18 -9.34 -5.56 -25.10
N LEU A 19 -8.46 -5.83 -24.15
CA LEU A 19 -8.79 -6.39 -22.84
C LEU A 19 -9.05 -5.27 -21.82
N PRO A 20 -10.21 -5.25 -21.14
CA PRO A 20 -10.58 -4.17 -20.24
C PRO A 20 -9.96 -4.34 -18.86
N TYR A 21 -9.50 -3.25 -18.24
CA TYR A 21 -9.10 -3.21 -16.83
C TYR A 21 -9.53 -1.88 -16.19
N LEU A 22 -9.56 -1.80 -14.86
CA LEU A 22 -10.00 -0.61 -14.14
C LEU A 22 -8.85 0.17 -13.54
N THR A 23 -9.01 1.50 -13.55
CA THR A 23 -8.14 2.48 -12.87
C THR A 23 -9.00 3.44 -12.05
N CYS A 24 -8.38 4.13 -11.11
CA CYS A 24 -9.01 5.15 -10.29
C CYS A 24 -8.22 6.46 -10.34
N SER A 25 -8.90 7.58 -10.59
CA SER A 25 -8.29 8.91 -10.68
C SER A 25 -7.60 9.35 -9.39
N LEU A 26 -8.01 8.79 -8.24
CA LEU A 26 -7.36 9.05 -6.95
C LEU A 26 -5.89 8.57 -6.91
N LEU A 27 -5.56 7.57 -7.74
CA LEU A 27 -4.21 7.05 -7.94
C LEU A 27 -3.60 7.44 -9.30
N GLN A 28 -4.10 8.49 -9.96
CA GLN A 28 -3.57 8.96 -11.26
C GLN A 28 -2.05 9.22 -11.28
N ASN A 29 -1.46 9.44 -10.10
CA ASN A 29 -0.02 9.63 -9.95
C ASN A 29 0.79 8.32 -10.04
N TRP A 30 0.18 7.15 -10.19
CA TRP A 30 0.89 5.88 -10.31
C TRP A 30 0.32 5.04 -11.44
N GLN A 31 1.18 4.26 -12.10
CA GLN A 31 0.72 3.20 -12.97
C GLN A 31 0.10 2.12 -12.08
N HIS A 32 -1.18 1.84 -12.27
CA HIS A 32 -1.93 0.90 -11.45
C HIS A 32 -3.07 0.30 -12.27
N GLY A 33 -3.62 -0.82 -11.82
CA GLY A 33 -4.75 -1.45 -12.48
C GLY A 33 -5.40 -2.54 -11.64
N PHE A 34 -6.71 -2.66 -11.79
CA PHE A 34 -7.52 -3.79 -11.34
C PHE A 34 -7.97 -4.56 -12.57
N PHE A 35 -7.31 -5.69 -12.83
CA PHE A 35 -7.47 -6.44 -14.07
C PHE A 35 -8.73 -7.31 -14.03
N THR A 36 -9.30 -7.59 -15.19
CA THR A 36 -10.45 -8.48 -15.36
C THR A 36 -10.00 -9.92 -15.54
N GLN A 37 -10.96 -10.83 -15.52
CA GLN A 37 -10.75 -12.25 -15.83
C GLN A 37 -10.21 -12.47 -17.25
N GLN A 38 -10.41 -11.52 -18.18
CA GLN A 38 -9.98 -11.65 -19.58
C GLN A 38 -8.46 -11.62 -19.73
N PHE A 39 -7.74 -11.17 -18.71
CA PHE A 39 -6.27 -11.23 -18.66
C PHE A 39 -5.73 -12.59 -18.22
N TYR A 40 -6.57 -13.50 -17.71
CA TYR A 40 -6.15 -14.85 -17.37
C TYR A 40 -5.75 -15.66 -18.62
N PRO A 41 -4.70 -16.51 -18.57
CA PRO A 41 -3.94 -16.94 -17.39
C PRO A 41 -2.67 -16.13 -17.10
N ASN A 42 -2.57 -14.87 -17.57
CA ASN A 42 -1.35 -14.09 -17.34
C ASN A 42 -1.05 -13.89 -15.86
N VAL A 43 0.23 -14.04 -15.52
CA VAL A 43 0.78 -13.80 -14.19
C VAL A 43 1.36 -12.39 -14.10
N PRO A 44 1.63 -11.85 -12.91
CA PRO A 44 2.18 -10.51 -12.73
C PRO A 44 3.45 -10.24 -13.55
N GLU A 45 4.29 -11.26 -13.74
CA GLU A 45 5.50 -11.19 -14.54
C GLU A 45 5.24 -10.85 -16.03
N ASN A 46 4.05 -11.16 -16.56
CA ASN A 46 3.61 -10.75 -17.91
C ASN A 46 2.74 -9.49 -17.86
N LEU A 47 1.86 -9.36 -16.85
CA LEU A 47 0.94 -8.22 -16.74
C LEU A 47 1.64 -6.89 -16.47
N VAL A 48 2.89 -6.93 -15.99
CA VAL A 48 3.69 -5.74 -15.77
C VAL A 48 3.88 -4.91 -17.04
N GLU A 49 3.82 -5.52 -18.22
CA GLU A 49 3.86 -4.81 -19.51
C GLU A 49 2.73 -3.80 -19.68
N VAL A 50 1.57 -4.03 -19.05
CA VAL A 50 0.42 -3.11 -19.11
C VAL A 50 0.67 -1.86 -18.25
N LEU A 51 1.43 -1.98 -17.16
CA LEU A 51 1.65 -0.90 -16.21
C LEU A 51 2.99 -0.19 -16.42
N GLU A 52 4.10 -0.92 -16.39
CA GLU A 52 5.45 -0.40 -16.56
C GLU A 52 6.40 -1.56 -16.91
N PRO A 53 6.73 -1.79 -18.20
CA PRO A 53 7.48 -2.98 -18.65
C PRO A 53 8.82 -3.22 -17.95
N ASN A 54 9.46 -2.16 -17.44
CA ASN A 54 10.78 -2.26 -16.78
C ASN A 54 10.68 -2.43 -15.26
N ALA A 55 9.47 -2.46 -14.69
CA ALA A 55 9.29 -2.59 -13.26
C ALA A 55 9.59 -4.02 -12.78
N LYS A 56 10.35 -4.13 -11.70
CA LYS A 56 10.60 -5.41 -11.02
C LYS A 56 9.33 -5.86 -10.30
N VAL A 57 8.88 -7.08 -10.59
CA VAL A 57 7.62 -7.62 -10.09
C VAL A 57 7.80 -8.28 -8.73
N TYR A 58 6.89 -7.98 -7.79
CA TYR A 58 6.81 -8.62 -6.48
C TYR A 58 5.38 -9.08 -6.18
N ARG A 59 5.29 -10.29 -5.63
CA ARG A 59 4.07 -10.90 -5.09
C ARG A 59 4.43 -11.79 -3.91
N VAL A 60 3.42 -12.19 -3.15
CA VAL A 60 3.54 -13.02 -1.95
C VAL A 60 2.62 -14.24 -2.04
N LYS A 61 2.84 -15.24 -1.18
CA LYS A 61 1.88 -16.31 -0.98
C LYS A 61 0.76 -15.80 -0.08
N GLN A 62 -0.37 -15.43 -0.69
CA GLN A 62 -1.55 -14.98 0.05
C GLN A 62 -2.13 -16.09 0.93
N VAL A 63 -2.20 -15.84 2.24
CA VAL A 63 -2.65 -16.79 3.26
C VAL A 63 -3.87 -16.29 4.05
N HIS A 64 -4.48 -15.18 3.61
CA HIS A 64 -5.62 -14.53 4.26
C HIS A 64 -5.32 -14.05 5.70
N GLY A 65 -4.06 -13.70 5.97
CA GLY A 65 -3.60 -13.09 7.22
C GLY A 65 -3.52 -11.56 7.14
N ASN A 66 -2.69 -10.98 8.01
CA ASN A 66 -2.50 -9.53 8.12
C ASN A 66 -1.03 -9.05 7.98
N ARG A 67 -0.16 -9.93 7.46
CA ARG A 67 1.26 -9.65 7.29
C ARG A 67 1.50 -8.83 6.02
N VAL A 68 2.28 -7.75 6.16
CA VAL A 68 2.66 -6.84 5.07
C VAL A 68 4.18 -6.82 4.96
N LEU A 69 4.71 -7.13 3.78
CA LEU A 69 6.16 -7.20 3.54
C LEU A 69 6.64 -6.10 2.59
N THR A 70 7.92 -5.75 2.71
CA THR A 70 8.63 -4.97 1.70
C THR A 70 9.23 -5.90 0.64
N PRO A 71 9.48 -5.40 -0.57
CA PRO A 71 10.26 -6.11 -1.59
C PRO A 71 11.60 -6.66 -1.08
N GLN A 72 12.29 -5.94 -0.21
CA GLN A 72 13.55 -6.38 0.41
C GLN A 72 13.34 -7.57 1.36
N GLU A 73 12.33 -7.50 2.23
CA GLU A 73 11.96 -8.63 3.11
C GLU A 73 11.56 -9.87 2.29
N ILE A 74 10.81 -9.67 1.19
CA ILE A 74 10.46 -10.76 0.26
C ILE A 74 11.70 -11.41 -0.34
N GLU A 75 12.68 -10.63 -0.81
CA GLU A 75 13.91 -11.18 -1.38
C GLU A 75 14.75 -11.97 -0.37
N VAL A 76 14.79 -11.51 0.88
CA VAL A 76 15.48 -12.22 1.97
C VAL A 76 14.79 -13.55 2.23
N GLU A 77 13.47 -13.55 2.45
CA GLU A 77 12.73 -14.78 2.76
C GLU A 77 12.73 -15.79 1.60
N ILE A 78 12.69 -15.35 0.34
CA ILE A 78 12.83 -16.26 -0.81
C ILE A 78 14.18 -16.98 -0.78
N ARG A 79 15.27 -16.26 -0.46
CA ARG A 79 16.61 -16.88 -0.36
C ARG A 79 16.65 -17.87 0.80
N GLU A 80 16.07 -17.54 1.94
CA GLU A 80 15.99 -18.43 3.10
C GLU A 80 15.17 -19.69 2.80
N GLN A 81 14.01 -19.55 2.14
CA GLN A 81 13.16 -20.67 1.71
C GLN A 81 13.88 -21.59 0.73
N GLN A 82 14.67 -21.03 -0.20
CA GLN A 82 15.49 -21.81 -1.13
C GLN A 82 16.58 -22.61 -0.41
N LEU A 83 17.25 -22.00 0.58
CA LEU A 83 18.25 -22.68 1.40
C LEU A 83 17.65 -23.80 2.27
N GLN A 84 16.36 -23.71 2.59
CA GLN A 84 15.61 -24.69 3.37
C GLN A 84 14.84 -25.70 2.50
N GLU A 85 15.02 -25.67 1.18
CA GLU A 85 14.33 -26.56 0.22
C GLU A 85 12.80 -26.53 0.37
N SER A 86 12.23 -25.37 0.71
CA SER A 86 10.78 -25.21 0.84
C SER A 86 10.06 -25.39 -0.50
N GLU A 87 8.92 -26.09 -0.49
CA GLU A 87 8.03 -26.18 -1.66
C GLU A 87 7.38 -24.83 -2.02
N ASP A 88 7.32 -23.89 -1.07
CA ASP A 88 6.73 -22.58 -1.28
C ASP A 88 7.70 -21.61 -1.94
N LYS A 89 7.34 -21.16 -3.15
CA LYS A 89 8.14 -20.20 -3.93
C LYS A 89 8.15 -18.77 -3.37
N PHE A 90 7.17 -18.41 -2.55
CA PHE A 90 6.97 -17.05 -2.05
C PHE A 90 6.66 -17.05 -0.55
N PRO A 91 7.08 -16.02 0.20
CA PRO A 91 6.79 -15.91 1.62
C PRO A 91 5.29 -15.69 1.88
N PRO A 92 4.75 -16.21 3.00
CA PRO A 92 3.37 -16.02 3.38
C PRO A 92 3.13 -14.56 3.80
N ALA A 93 2.24 -13.86 3.11
CA ALA A 93 1.81 -12.50 3.43
C ALA A 93 0.58 -12.12 2.59
N ASP A 94 -0.10 -11.04 2.96
CA ASP A 94 -1.31 -10.56 2.26
C ASP A 94 -1.23 -9.09 1.87
N GLY A 95 -0.10 -8.44 2.12
CA GLY A 95 0.17 -7.10 1.60
C GLY A 95 1.64 -6.90 1.29
N ILE A 96 1.90 -5.95 0.39
CA ILE A 96 3.26 -5.52 0.04
C ILE A 96 3.30 -4.00 0.12
N VAL A 97 4.36 -3.42 0.68
CA VAL A 97 4.63 -1.97 0.68
C VAL A 97 5.98 -1.70 0.05
N SER A 98 6.02 -0.81 -0.94
CA SER A 98 7.25 -0.46 -1.68
C SER A 98 7.54 1.03 -1.61
N ASN A 99 8.83 1.36 -1.52
CA ASN A 99 9.37 2.71 -1.55
C ASN A 99 10.48 2.91 -2.59
N SER A 100 10.88 1.86 -3.32
CA SER A 100 11.96 1.94 -4.30
C SER A 100 11.37 2.10 -5.69
N SER A 101 11.98 2.91 -6.57
CA SER A 101 11.47 3.14 -7.92
C SER A 101 11.35 1.85 -8.74
N GLN A 102 10.37 1.81 -9.65
CA GLN A 102 10.21 0.74 -10.64
C GLN A 102 10.01 -0.63 -9.98
N GLN A 103 9.23 -0.69 -8.90
CA GLN A 103 8.77 -1.96 -8.34
C GLN A 103 7.25 -2.06 -8.53
N ALA A 104 6.81 -3.10 -9.23
CA ALA A 104 5.41 -3.42 -9.42
C ALA A 104 5.00 -4.45 -8.37
N ILE A 105 4.09 -4.08 -7.48
CA ILE A 105 3.61 -4.92 -6.39
C ILE A 105 2.18 -5.36 -6.67
N TRP A 106 1.88 -6.63 -6.40
CA TRP A 106 0.66 -7.28 -6.89
C TRP A 106 -0.04 -8.11 -5.83
N VAL A 107 -1.37 -8.13 -5.91
CA VAL A 107 -2.23 -9.05 -5.16
C VAL A 107 -3.27 -9.68 -6.10
N ALA A 108 -3.63 -10.91 -5.82
CA ALA A 108 -4.67 -11.66 -6.51
C ALA A 108 -5.97 -11.62 -5.71
N SER A 109 -7.10 -11.64 -6.41
CA SER A 109 -8.41 -11.80 -5.77
C SER A 109 -9.40 -12.53 -6.67
N ALA A 110 -10.38 -13.15 -6.03
CA ALA A 110 -11.66 -13.54 -6.59
C ALA A 110 -12.67 -13.46 -5.45
N ASP A 111 -13.39 -12.34 -5.36
CA ASP A 111 -14.28 -11.89 -4.26
C ASP A 111 -13.65 -11.10 -3.12
N CYS A 112 -12.45 -11.44 -2.65
CA CYS A 112 -11.77 -10.66 -1.61
C CYS A 112 -11.45 -9.24 -2.11
N THR A 113 -11.35 -8.25 -1.22
CA THR A 113 -11.13 -6.85 -1.62
C THR A 113 -9.65 -6.61 -1.94
N PRO A 114 -9.26 -6.33 -3.20
CA PRO A 114 -7.93 -5.80 -3.47
C PRO A 114 -7.91 -4.32 -3.10
N ALA A 115 -6.95 -3.88 -2.29
CA ALA A 115 -6.74 -2.47 -1.97
C ALA A 115 -5.36 -2.00 -2.45
N LEU A 116 -5.31 -0.82 -3.05
CA LEU A 116 -4.09 -0.15 -3.45
C LEU A 116 -3.98 1.17 -2.69
N ILE A 117 -2.77 1.50 -2.21
CA ILE A 117 -2.48 2.73 -1.50
C ILE A 117 -1.31 3.44 -2.19
N GLY A 118 -1.38 4.76 -2.31
CA GLY A 118 -0.26 5.60 -2.73
C GLY A 118 -0.07 6.81 -1.82
N ASP A 119 1.17 7.17 -1.50
CA ASP A 119 1.53 8.41 -0.79
C ASP A 119 2.02 9.47 -1.79
N VAL A 120 1.23 10.53 -1.97
CA VAL A 120 1.49 11.56 -2.98
C VAL A 120 2.80 12.34 -2.77
N GLN A 121 3.33 12.36 -1.55
CA GLN A 121 4.59 13.03 -1.21
C GLN A 121 5.78 12.08 -1.35
N THR A 122 5.70 10.90 -0.74
CA THR A 122 6.86 9.99 -0.66
C THR A 122 7.01 9.09 -1.89
N GLY A 123 5.94 8.94 -2.68
CA GLY A 123 5.92 8.04 -3.85
C GLY A 123 5.67 6.58 -3.50
N ARG A 124 5.63 6.25 -2.20
CA ARG A 124 5.37 4.89 -1.69
C ARG A 124 4.03 4.37 -2.12
N VAL A 125 3.96 3.07 -2.30
CA VAL A 125 2.75 2.36 -2.70
C VAL A 125 2.57 1.07 -1.92
N SER A 126 1.33 0.59 -1.85
CA SER A 126 1.01 -0.73 -1.31
C SER A 126 -0.06 -1.42 -2.12
N ALA A 127 0.03 -2.74 -2.24
CA ALA A 127 -0.99 -3.63 -2.77
C ALA A 127 -1.36 -4.64 -1.69
N ILE A 128 -2.66 -4.80 -1.42
CA ILE A 128 -3.19 -5.49 -0.24
C ILE A 128 -4.36 -6.38 -0.63
N HIS A 129 -4.33 -7.62 -0.17
CA HIS A 129 -5.43 -8.58 -0.25
C HIS A 129 -6.23 -8.57 1.06
N ALA A 130 -7.36 -7.86 1.05
CA ALA A 130 -8.25 -7.71 2.20
C ALA A 130 -9.50 -8.60 2.06
N GLY A 131 -9.31 -9.91 2.24
CA GLY A 131 -10.43 -10.83 2.53
C GLY A 131 -11.02 -10.58 3.92
N TRP A 132 -12.10 -11.29 4.27
CA TRP A 132 -12.75 -11.08 5.58
C TRP A 132 -11.80 -11.39 6.76
N ARG A 133 -10.96 -12.43 6.66
CA ARG A 133 -9.97 -12.77 7.70
C ARG A 133 -8.90 -11.70 7.87
N GLY A 134 -8.34 -11.21 6.76
CA GLY A 134 -7.37 -10.11 6.79
C GLY A 134 -8.00 -8.82 7.31
N THR A 135 -9.26 -8.56 6.96
CA THR A 135 -10.02 -7.40 7.47
C THR A 135 -10.27 -7.51 8.97
N ALA A 136 -10.69 -8.67 9.48
CA ALA A 136 -10.83 -8.92 10.92
C ALA A 136 -9.51 -8.69 11.67
N GLN A 137 -8.39 -9.02 11.04
CA GLN A 137 -7.03 -8.81 11.55
C GLN A 137 -6.41 -7.44 11.18
N ARG A 138 -7.22 -6.51 10.65
CA ARG A 138 -6.84 -5.12 10.34
C ARG A 138 -5.68 -4.98 9.35
N ILE A 139 -5.65 -5.78 8.28
CA ILE A 139 -4.58 -5.76 7.26
C ILE A 139 -4.34 -4.38 6.63
N ILE A 140 -5.39 -3.62 6.28
CA ILE A 140 -5.22 -2.27 5.68
C ILE A 140 -4.63 -1.29 6.72
N PRO A 141 -5.16 -1.19 7.95
CA PRO A 141 -4.50 -0.47 9.03
C PRO A 141 -3.04 -0.87 9.26
N ASN A 142 -2.70 -2.17 9.21
CA ASN A 142 -1.33 -2.64 9.35
C ASN A 142 -0.43 -2.14 8.21
N ALA A 143 -0.94 -2.12 6.98
CA ALA A 143 -0.21 -1.54 5.85
C ALA A 143 0.04 -0.04 6.07
N ILE A 144 -0.98 0.71 6.51
CA ILE A 144 -0.85 2.15 6.83
C ILE A 144 0.18 2.37 7.95
N ALA A 145 0.21 1.51 8.98
CA ALA A 145 1.22 1.59 10.03
C ALA A 145 2.65 1.51 9.45
N ARG A 146 2.89 0.66 8.42
CA ARG A 146 4.17 0.61 7.70
C ARG A 146 4.47 1.91 6.96
N PHE A 147 3.47 2.53 6.32
CA PHE A 147 3.66 3.86 5.71
C PHE A 147 4.12 4.90 6.75
N VAL A 148 3.46 4.93 7.91
CA VAL A 148 3.78 5.87 9.01
C VAL A 148 5.15 5.58 9.60
N GLU A 149 5.51 4.32 9.82
CA GLU A 149 6.85 3.90 10.25
C GLU A 149 7.94 4.43 9.31
N TYR A 150 7.65 4.49 8.02
CA TYR A 150 8.54 5.05 7.00
C TYR A 150 8.41 6.57 6.78
N GLY A 151 7.71 7.28 7.68
CA GLY A 151 7.60 8.73 7.67
C GLY A 151 6.55 9.30 6.72
N SER A 152 5.60 8.48 6.26
CA SER A 152 4.41 8.99 5.57
C SER A 152 3.42 9.57 6.58
N ILE A 153 2.60 10.53 6.17
CA ILE A 153 1.51 11.08 6.98
C ILE A 153 0.17 10.72 6.35
N LEU A 154 -0.87 10.60 7.18
CA LEU A 154 -2.17 10.05 6.77
C LEU A 154 -2.84 10.90 5.68
N GLU A 155 -2.66 12.22 5.70
CA GLU A 155 -3.26 13.18 4.78
C GLU A 155 -2.76 13.03 3.34
N ASN A 156 -1.57 12.44 3.16
CA ASN A 156 -0.96 12.21 1.86
C ASN A 156 -1.39 10.89 1.23
N LEU A 157 -2.01 9.99 2.01
CA LEU A 157 -2.41 8.70 1.51
C LEU A 157 -3.63 8.83 0.60
N ARG A 158 -3.63 8.04 -0.46
CA ARG A 158 -4.75 7.84 -1.38
C ARG A 158 -5.02 6.35 -1.42
N LEU A 159 -6.24 5.95 -1.11
CA LEU A 159 -6.60 4.56 -0.90
C LEU A 159 -7.75 4.21 -1.83
N VAL A 160 -7.59 3.11 -2.55
CA VAL A 160 -8.62 2.64 -3.48
C VAL A 160 -8.86 1.15 -3.26
N MET A 161 -10.12 0.77 -3.15
CA MET A 161 -10.56 -0.62 -3.02
C MET A 161 -11.20 -1.05 -4.34
N GLY A 162 -10.63 -2.04 -5.00
CA GLY A 162 -11.08 -2.53 -6.30
C GLY A 162 -12.33 -3.40 -6.26
N PRO A 163 -12.69 -4.01 -7.41
CA PRO A 163 -13.83 -4.91 -7.52
C PRO A 163 -13.72 -6.07 -6.52
N ALA A 164 -14.79 -6.30 -5.76
CA ALA A 164 -14.88 -7.36 -4.75
C ALA A 164 -16.33 -7.87 -4.70
N ILE A 165 -16.62 -8.89 -3.90
CA ILE A 165 -18.01 -9.30 -3.69
C ILE A 165 -18.77 -8.22 -2.91
N ALA A 166 -19.95 -7.84 -3.38
CA ALA A 166 -20.78 -6.83 -2.72
C ALA A 166 -21.49 -7.38 -1.50
N GLY A 167 -21.72 -6.50 -0.51
CA GLY A 167 -22.41 -6.85 0.73
C GLY A 167 -23.75 -7.53 0.49
N GLU A 168 -24.56 -6.97 -0.41
CA GLU A 168 -25.89 -7.49 -0.79
C GLU A 168 -25.91 -8.97 -1.23
N VAL A 169 -24.78 -9.50 -1.72
CA VAL A 169 -24.67 -10.91 -2.15
C VAL A 169 -23.71 -11.74 -1.29
N TYR A 170 -22.91 -11.14 -0.40
CA TYR A 170 -21.95 -11.88 0.41
C TYR A 170 -22.56 -12.40 1.72
N GLN A 171 -23.15 -13.59 1.65
CA GLN A 171 -23.68 -14.29 2.84
C GLN A 171 -22.55 -14.92 3.68
N VAL A 172 -22.57 -14.63 4.97
CA VAL A 172 -21.67 -15.21 5.99
C VAL A 172 -22.48 -15.62 7.24
N SER A 173 -21.87 -16.32 8.18
CA SER A 173 -22.47 -16.50 9.51
C SER A 173 -22.39 -15.22 10.33
N GLU A 174 -23.30 -15.08 11.28
CA GLU A 174 -23.26 -14.03 12.30
C GLU A 174 -21.91 -13.96 13.02
N GLN A 175 -21.32 -15.11 13.36
CA GLN A 175 -19.98 -15.18 13.95
C GLN A 175 -18.90 -14.49 13.10
N VAL A 176 -18.91 -14.70 11.78
CA VAL A 176 -17.95 -14.05 10.87
C VAL A 176 -18.18 -12.54 10.84
N ALA A 177 -19.44 -12.11 10.82
CA ALA A 177 -19.77 -10.68 10.88
C ALA A 177 -19.33 -10.04 12.20
N ALA A 178 -19.50 -10.73 13.33
CA ALA A 178 -19.02 -10.29 14.63
C ALA A 178 -17.49 -10.19 14.69
N GLU A 179 -16.75 -11.21 14.22
CA GLU A 179 -15.29 -11.18 14.15
C GLU A 179 -14.76 -10.00 13.32
N VAL A 180 -15.41 -9.74 12.18
CA VAL A 180 -15.07 -8.61 11.32
C VAL A 180 -15.49 -7.29 11.98
N GLY A 181 -16.62 -7.22 12.68
CA GLY A 181 -17.07 -6.03 13.43
C GLY A 181 -16.13 -5.63 14.57
N ALA A 182 -15.63 -6.62 15.33
CA ALA A 182 -14.67 -6.44 16.42
C ALA A 182 -13.37 -5.75 15.97
N SER A 183 -13.08 -5.75 14.66
CA SER A 183 -11.89 -5.11 14.13
C SER A 183 -11.94 -3.58 14.16
N PHE A 184 -13.11 -2.96 14.30
CA PHE A 184 -13.26 -1.49 14.38
C PHE A 184 -14.16 -1.01 15.52
N ILE A 185 -14.97 -1.88 16.11
CA ILE A 185 -15.75 -1.57 17.31
C ILE A 185 -14.84 -1.72 18.55
N PRO A 186 -14.67 -0.68 19.38
CA PRO A 186 -13.90 -0.78 20.61
C PRO A 186 -14.50 -1.82 21.56
N LYS A 187 -13.65 -2.56 22.29
CA LYS A 187 -14.10 -3.60 23.22
C LYS A 187 -14.94 -3.04 24.36
N GLU A 188 -14.70 -1.79 24.74
CA GLU A 188 -15.47 -1.06 25.76
C GLU A 188 -16.92 -0.81 25.31
N GLN A 189 -17.17 -0.81 24.00
CA GLN A 189 -18.51 -0.65 23.43
C GLN A 189 -19.22 -1.99 23.26
N ALA A 190 -18.50 -3.03 22.82
CA ALA A 190 -19.02 -4.38 22.68
C ALA A 190 -17.88 -5.42 22.69
N ASP A 191 -17.99 -6.44 23.54
CA ASP A 191 -16.99 -7.49 23.72
C ASP A 191 -17.51 -8.92 23.45
N THR A 192 -18.83 -9.09 23.24
CA THR A 192 -19.43 -10.36 22.81
C THR A 192 -19.90 -10.30 21.34
N PRO A 193 -20.00 -11.44 20.64
CA PRO A 193 -20.52 -11.48 19.27
C PRO A 193 -21.90 -10.84 19.12
N GLU A 194 -22.80 -11.09 20.07
CA GLU A 194 -24.18 -10.58 20.06
C GLU A 194 -24.20 -9.06 20.23
N ALA A 195 -23.39 -8.53 21.16
CA ALA A 195 -23.26 -7.09 21.37
C ALA A 195 -22.67 -6.40 20.13
N ILE A 196 -21.66 -7.01 19.50
CA ILE A 196 -21.07 -6.50 18.26
C ILE A 196 -22.12 -6.47 17.15
N LEU A 197 -22.89 -7.55 16.95
CA LEU A 197 -23.94 -7.60 15.94
C LEU A 197 -25.02 -6.55 16.19
N ALA A 198 -25.43 -6.35 17.44
CA ALA A 198 -26.38 -5.30 17.80
C ALA A 198 -25.87 -3.90 17.45
N VAL A 199 -24.58 -3.62 17.72
CA VAL A 199 -23.94 -2.36 17.30
C VAL A 199 -23.99 -2.23 15.79
N LEU A 200 -23.57 -3.25 15.04
CA LEU A 200 -23.55 -3.23 13.58
C LEU A 200 -24.97 -2.96 13.00
N GLN A 201 -25.99 -3.67 13.48
CA GLN A 201 -27.39 -3.52 13.04
C GLN A 201 -27.94 -2.12 13.32
N SER A 202 -27.50 -1.47 14.40
CA SER A 202 -27.96 -0.12 14.76
C SER A 202 -27.34 1.01 13.92
N MET A 203 -26.31 0.73 13.14
CA MET A 203 -25.62 1.73 12.33
C MET A 203 -26.48 2.18 11.13
N SER A 204 -26.58 3.49 10.91
CA SER A 204 -27.30 4.06 9.75
C SER A 204 -26.76 3.59 8.39
N GLN A 205 -25.46 3.31 8.31
CA GLN A 205 -24.78 2.74 7.15
C GLN A 205 -24.02 1.48 7.60
N SER A 206 -24.79 0.51 8.08
CA SER A 206 -24.32 -0.79 8.55
C SER A 206 -23.53 -1.54 7.47
N PRO A 207 -22.41 -2.20 7.82
CA PRO A 207 -21.74 -3.14 6.94
C PRO A 207 -22.46 -4.49 6.86
N ILE A 208 -23.55 -4.70 7.60
CA ILE A 208 -24.37 -5.91 7.51
C ILE A 208 -25.82 -5.60 7.15
N SER A 209 -26.45 -6.52 6.43
CA SER A 209 -27.89 -6.54 6.21
C SER A 209 -28.47 -7.92 6.46
N GLU A 210 -29.80 -7.97 6.59
CA GLU A 210 -30.53 -9.21 6.84
C GLU A 210 -30.30 -10.25 5.74
N ASP A 211 -30.29 -11.53 6.12
CA ASP A 211 -30.37 -12.67 5.21
C ASP A 211 -31.63 -13.49 5.53
N PRO A 212 -32.31 -14.08 4.53
CA PRO A 212 -33.45 -14.96 4.79
C PRO A 212 -33.11 -16.23 5.59
N HIS A 213 -31.86 -16.67 5.60
CA HIS A 213 -31.44 -17.86 6.33
C HIS A 213 -31.14 -17.49 7.79
N PRO A 214 -31.66 -18.26 8.76
CA PRO A 214 -31.32 -18.07 10.17
C PRO A 214 -29.81 -18.09 10.41
N GLU A 215 -29.34 -17.29 11.37
CA GLU A 215 -27.92 -17.19 11.80
C GLU A 215 -26.95 -16.75 10.68
N ARG A 216 -27.49 -16.19 9.59
CA ARG A 216 -26.74 -15.63 8.47
C ARG A 216 -27.03 -14.15 8.31
N VAL A 217 -26.01 -13.45 7.83
CA VAL A 217 -26.12 -12.05 7.41
C VAL A 217 -25.41 -11.84 6.09
N ARG A 218 -25.76 -10.75 5.42
CA ARG A 218 -25.03 -10.21 4.28
C ARG A 218 -23.97 -9.25 4.80
N LEU A 219 -22.71 -9.43 4.43
CA LEU A 219 -21.59 -8.65 4.96
C LEU A 219 -20.87 -7.86 3.86
N ASP A 220 -20.80 -6.54 3.97
CA ASP A 220 -19.94 -5.70 3.15
C ASP A 220 -18.56 -5.51 3.79
N VAL A 221 -17.60 -6.32 3.35
CA VAL A 221 -16.20 -6.26 3.80
C VAL A 221 -15.54 -4.93 3.40
N ARG A 222 -15.93 -4.33 2.27
CA ARG A 222 -15.38 -3.03 1.83
C ARG A 222 -15.85 -1.92 2.75
N ARG A 223 -17.11 -1.97 3.21
CA ARG A 223 -17.64 -1.04 4.21
C ARG A 223 -16.91 -1.14 5.55
N VAL A 224 -16.58 -2.35 6.00
CA VAL A 224 -15.78 -2.52 7.22
C VAL A 224 -14.38 -1.92 7.08
N ASN A 225 -13.70 -2.19 5.96
CA ASN A 225 -12.40 -1.58 5.67
C ASN A 225 -12.51 -0.05 5.63
N TYR A 226 -13.57 0.52 5.02
CA TYR A 226 -13.85 1.95 5.05
C TYR A 226 -13.99 2.49 6.49
N LEU A 227 -14.77 1.81 7.35
CA LEU A 227 -14.96 2.21 8.74
C LEU A 227 -13.64 2.17 9.55
N GLN A 228 -12.79 1.17 9.31
CA GLN A 228 -11.44 1.13 9.89
C GLN A 228 -10.61 2.35 9.46
N LEU A 229 -10.67 2.75 8.18
CA LEU A 229 -9.94 3.90 7.65
C LEU A 229 -10.43 5.22 8.26
N ILE A 230 -11.74 5.41 8.36
CA ILE A 230 -12.32 6.58 9.03
C ILE A 230 -11.90 6.62 10.50
N GLY A 231 -11.90 5.47 11.18
CA GLY A 231 -11.42 5.36 12.57
C GLY A 231 -9.94 5.69 12.75
N LEU A 232 -9.12 5.58 11.70
CA LEU A 232 -7.72 6.03 11.70
C LEU A 232 -7.55 7.53 11.41
N GLY A 233 -8.63 8.24 11.05
CA GLY A 233 -8.57 9.65 10.66
C GLY A 233 -8.30 9.90 9.16
N ILE A 234 -8.41 8.86 8.31
CA ILE A 234 -8.38 9.05 6.86
C ILE A 234 -9.68 9.72 6.44
N ARG A 235 -9.60 10.80 5.66
CA ARG A 235 -10.80 11.52 5.21
C ARG A 235 -11.52 10.77 4.09
N PRO A 236 -12.86 10.87 3.98
CA PRO A 236 -13.61 10.21 2.91
C PRO A 236 -13.10 10.49 1.49
N GLU A 237 -12.62 11.72 1.22
CA GLU A 237 -12.13 12.12 -0.10
C GLU A 237 -10.79 11.45 -0.48
N GLN A 238 -10.13 10.80 0.48
CA GLN A 238 -8.92 10.01 0.27
C GLN A 238 -9.21 8.53 -0.02
N ILE A 239 -10.48 8.14 -0.07
CA ILE A 239 -10.92 6.75 -0.24
C ILE A 239 -11.85 6.63 -1.44
N ALA A 240 -11.57 5.70 -2.35
CA ALA A 240 -12.51 5.30 -3.40
C ALA A 240 -12.80 3.80 -3.35
N ILE A 241 -14.05 3.40 -3.56
CA ILE A 241 -14.47 2.00 -3.63
C ILE A 241 -15.03 1.73 -5.03
N ALA A 242 -14.57 0.68 -5.69
CA ALA A 242 -15.04 0.33 -7.02
C ALA A 242 -16.53 -0.07 -6.97
N PRO A 243 -17.37 0.47 -7.87
CA PRO A 243 -18.80 0.19 -7.89
C PRO A 243 -19.13 -1.16 -8.56
N TYR A 244 -18.20 -2.12 -8.52
CA TYR A 244 -18.29 -3.39 -9.24
C TYR A 244 -18.31 -4.58 -8.30
N CYS A 245 -19.18 -5.54 -8.58
CA CYS A 245 -19.32 -6.77 -7.81
C CYS A 245 -18.77 -7.96 -8.60
N THR A 246 -17.74 -8.63 -8.08
CA THR A 246 -17.12 -9.79 -8.75
C THR A 246 -18.10 -10.94 -8.95
N TYR A 247 -19.02 -11.17 -8.01
CA TYR A 247 -20.04 -12.22 -8.09
C TYR A 247 -21.09 -11.95 -9.17
N GLN A 248 -21.60 -10.71 -9.25
CA GLN A 248 -22.72 -10.33 -10.12
C GLN A 248 -22.30 -9.97 -11.55
N GLN A 249 -21.00 -9.76 -11.80
CA GLN A 249 -20.48 -9.37 -13.12
C GLN A 249 -19.56 -10.45 -13.71
N PRO A 250 -20.12 -11.61 -14.10
CA PRO A 250 -19.36 -12.74 -14.62
C PRO A 250 -18.72 -12.47 -15.98
N GLU A 251 -19.05 -11.37 -16.66
CA GLU A 251 -18.42 -10.93 -17.90
C GLU A 251 -17.03 -10.33 -17.68
N TYR A 252 -16.80 -9.70 -16.51
CA TYR A 252 -15.54 -9.02 -16.19
C TYR A 252 -14.70 -9.73 -15.13
N PHE A 253 -15.29 -10.46 -14.18
CA PHE A 253 -14.53 -10.91 -13.00
C PHE A 253 -14.75 -12.37 -12.68
N PHE A 254 -13.70 -13.06 -12.25
CA PHE A 254 -13.85 -14.34 -11.55
C PHE A 254 -14.41 -14.10 -10.15
N SER A 255 -15.19 -15.08 -9.71
CA SER A 255 -15.75 -15.14 -8.36
C SER A 255 -15.67 -16.57 -7.85
N TYR A 256 -14.92 -16.77 -6.77
CA TYR A 256 -14.83 -18.06 -6.10
C TYR A 256 -16.18 -18.49 -5.53
N ARG A 257 -16.95 -17.54 -4.98
CA ARG A 257 -18.29 -17.76 -4.46
C ARG A 257 -19.24 -18.28 -5.54
N ARG A 258 -19.09 -17.81 -6.79
CA ARG A 258 -19.89 -18.25 -7.94
C ARG A 258 -19.48 -19.62 -8.48
N THR A 259 -18.19 -19.84 -8.76
CA THR A 259 -17.75 -21.03 -9.53
C THR A 259 -17.01 -22.09 -8.72
N LYS A 260 -16.54 -21.76 -7.50
CA LYS A 260 -15.65 -22.60 -6.67
C LYS A 260 -14.29 -22.93 -7.31
N GLN A 261 -13.93 -22.26 -8.40
CA GLN A 261 -12.65 -22.43 -9.06
C GLN A 261 -11.59 -21.52 -8.44
N LYS A 262 -10.34 -21.97 -8.40
CA LYS A 262 -9.19 -21.20 -7.89
C LYS A 262 -8.59 -20.25 -8.94
N GLN A 263 -9.44 -19.67 -9.79
CA GLN A 263 -9.04 -18.65 -10.75
C GLN A 263 -9.09 -17.28 -10.09
N VAL A 264 -8.18 -16.40 -10.48
CA VAL A 264 -8.00 -15.09 -9.86
C VAL A 264 -7.81 -14.03 -10.93
N GLN A 265 -8.19 -12.81 -10.60
CA GLN A 265 -7.73 -11.60 -11.28
C GLN A 265 -6.67 -10.90 -10.43
N TRP A 266 -5.78 -10.18 -11.10
CA TRP A 266 -4.68 -9.45 -10.46
C TRP A 266 -5.00 -7.98 -10.28
N SER A 267 -4.42 -7.37 -9.25
CA SER A 267 -4.43 -5.93 -9.02
C SER A 267 -3.03 -5.49 -8.66
N GLY A 268 -2.56 -4.42 -9.29
CA GLY A 268 -1.16 -4.01 -9.21
C GLY A 268 -0.99 -2.50 -9.18
N ILE A 269 0.11 -2.07 -8.58
CA ILE A 269 0.56 -0.68 -8.56
C ILE A 269 2.09 -0.61 -8.66
N VAL A 270 2.59 0.37 -9.39
CA VAL A 270 4.02 0.59 -9.60
C VAL A 270 4.48 1.76 -8.73
N SER A 271 5.49 1.51 -7.89
CA SER A 271 6.11 2.53 -7.06
C SER A 271 6.86 3.56 -7.90
N LYS A 272 6.69 4.82 -7.53
CA LYS A 272 7.59 5.89 -7.97
C LYS A 272 8.66 6.01 -6.88
N GLY A 273 9.93 6.07 -7.27
CA GLY A 273 11.02 6.24 -6.30
C GLY A 273 10.81 7.50 -5.46
N PRO A 274 11.58 7.67 -4.37
CA PRO A 274 11.49 8.86 -3.56
C PRO A 274 11.62 10.11 -4.45
N LYS A 275 10.66 11.03 -4.32
CA LYS A 275 10.80 12.35 -4.93
C LYS A 275 12.02 13.01 -4.27
N ILE A 276 13.10 13.21 -5.04
CA ILE A 276 14.22 14.03 -4.58
C ILE A 276 13.69 15.46 -4.48
N VAL A 277 13.40 15.91 -3.27
CA VAL A 277 13.03 17.31 -3.00
C VAL A 277 14.33 18.12 -3.02
N GLY A 278 14.74 18.56 -4.21
CA GLY A 278 15.76 19.58 -4.43
C GLY A 278 17.20 19.18 -4.05
N ILE A 279 18.07 19.12 -5.06
CA ILE A 279 19.49 19.42 -4.82
C ILE A 279 19.53 20.91 -4.48
N LEU A 280 19.92 21.29 -3.26
CA LEU A 280 20.28 22.67 -2.95
C LEU A 280 21.51 23.04 -3.81
N GLN A 281 21.27 23.51 -5.02
CA GLN A 281 22.30 24.13 -5.85
C GLN A 281 22.58 25.52 -5.30
N GLY A 282 23.69 25.62 -4.56
CA GLY A 282 24.50 26.83 -4.40
C GLY A 282 23.75 28.14 -4.29
N ARG A 283 23.13 28.40 -3.13
CA ARG A 283 23.04 29.75 -2.56
C ARG A 283 23.25 29.65 -1.07
N GLU A 284 24.13 30.49 -0.54
CA GLU A 284 24.41 30.61 0.88
C GLU A 284 23.10 30.85 1.64
N CYS A 285 22.68 29.85 2.43
CA CYS A 285 21.64 30.01 3.43
C CYS A 285 22.31 29.98 4.80
N PRO A 286 22.21 31.05 5.61
CA PRO A 286 22.66 31.00 6.99
C PRO A 286 21.63 30.19 7.79
N PHE A 287 21.81 28.87 7.85
CA PHE A 287 21.12 28.04 8.82
C PHE A 287 21.92 28.07 10.13
N PHE A 288 21.41 28.80 11.12
CA PHE A 288 21.76 28.59 12.52
C PHE A 288 21.08 27.30 12.98
N VAL A 289 21.86 26.28 13.34
CA VAL A 289 21.35 25.04 13.93
C VAL A 289 22.10 24.78 15.23
N GLU A 290 21.48 25.13 16.36
CA GLU A 290 21.82 24.59 17.67
C GLU A 290 21.26 23.15 17.76
N SER A 291 22.07 22.13 17.45
CA SER A 291 22.04 20.78 18.06
C SER A 291 22.77 19.72 17.22
N ARG A 292 23.22 18.66 17.90
CA ARG A 292 24.24 17.68 17.49
C ARG A 292 23.84 16.79 16.30
N LEU A 293 24.78 16.62 15.35
CA LEU A 293 24.75 15.60 14.28
C LEU A 293 24.71 14.17 14.85
N LYS A 294 23.92 13.28 14.24
CA LYS A 294 23.74 11.89 14.70
C LYS A 294 24.57 10.85 13.93
N SER A 295 24.74 10.99 12.60
CA SER A 295 25.68 10.15 11.84
C SER A 295 26.06 10.77 10.49
N ALA A 296 27.22 10.36 9.97
CA ALA A 296 27.66 10.64 8.61
C ALA A 296 28.21 9.33 8.02
N CYS A 297 27.78 8.97 6.80
CA CYS A 297 28.27 7.78 6.12
C CYS A 297 28.81 8.18 4.74
N PHE A 298 30.00 7.67 4.40
CA PHE A 298 30.64 7.89 3.11
C PHE A 298 30.42 6.66 2.23
N THR A 299 29.79 6.85 1.09
CA THR A 299 29.88 5.91 -0.03
C THR A 299 30.38 6.68 -1.24
N SER A 300 31.18 6.02 -2.09
CA SER A 300 32.02 6.62 -3.14
C SER A 300 31.39 7.83 -3.86
N ASN A 301 31.88 9.03 -3.50
CA ASN A 301 31.52 10.39 -3.96
C ASN A 301 30.24 11.04 -3.40
N LEU A 302 29.55 10.43 -2.45
CA LEU A 302 28.40 11.03 -1.77
C LEU A 302 28.64 11.11 -0.25
N LEU A 303 28.38 12.29 0.30
CA LEU A 303 28.21 12.49 1.74
C LEU A 303 26.72 12.57 2.05
N VAL A 304 26.24 11.64 2.87
CA VAL A 304 24.85 11.64 3.36
C VAL A 304 24.85 12.15 4.80
N LEU A 305 24.19 13.28 5.02
CA LEU A 305 23.98 13.86 6.34
C LEU A 305 22.53 13.63 6.74
N THR A 306 22.32 13.02 7.91
CA THR A 306 20.98 12.78 8.45
C THR A 306 20.78 13.53 9.77
N GLN A 307 19.67 14.26 9.87
CA GLN A 307 19.21 14.91 11.11
C GLN A 307 17.69 14.77 11.23
N GLY A 308 17.24 13.86 12.10
CA GLY A 308 15.81 13.57 12.24
C GLY A 308 15.22 13.01 10.95
N CYS A 309 14.14 13.62 10.43
CA CYS A 309 13.49 13.25 9.17
C CYS A 309 14.11 13.91 7.92
N ALA A 310 15.14 14.73 8.07
CA ALA A 310 15.80 15.41 6.95
C ALA A 310 17.08 14.67 6.53
N THR A 311 17.21 14.42 5.23
CA THR A 311 18.40 13.82 4.60
C THR A 311 18.95 14.79 3.57
N ALA A 312 20.19 15.23 3.75
CA ALA A 312 20.94 16.00 2.76
C ALA A 312 21.97 15.11 2.08
N ILE A 313 22.04 15.18 0.74
CA ILE A 313 23.00 14.43 -0.07
C ILE A 313 23.92 15.44 -0.76
N VAL A 314 25.21 15.39 -0.44
CA VAL A 314 26.23 16.26 -1.02
C VAL A 314 27.10 15.43 -1.96
N SER A 315 27.18 15.83 -3.23
CA SER A 315 28.10 15.23 -4.20
C SER A 315 29.49 15.83 -4.04
N LEU A 316 30.50 14.98 -3.81
CA LEU A 316 31.89 15.40 -3.66
C LEU A 316 32.66 15.13 -4.97
N PRO A 317 33.42 16.11 -5.50
CA PRO A 317 34.23 15.91 -6.71
C PRO A 317 35.35 14.89 -6.47
N LYS A 318 35.64 14.07 -7.49
CA LYS A 318 36.54 12.90 -7.45
C LYS A 318 38.02 13.19 -7.13
N SER A 319 38.44 14.45 -7.01
CA SER A 319 39.84 14.82 -6.80
C SER A 319 40.18 14.94 -5.31
N ARG A 320 40.97 13.96 -4.83
CA ARG A 320 41.72 13.90 -3.55
C ARG A 320 41.40 14.99 -2.51
N LEU A 321 40.63 14.61 -1.49
CA LEU A 321 40.50 15.38 -0.24
C LEU A 321 40.82 14.47 0.93
N SER A 322 41.88 14.81 1.68
CA SER A 322 42.04 14.39 3.06
C SER A 322 41.25 15.36 3.95
N LEU A 323 40.17 14.90 4.57
CA LEU A 323 39.40 15.69 5.53
C LEU A 323 39.82 15.28 6.96
N SER A 324 40.40 16.21 7.71
CA SER A 324 40.53 16.08 9.17
C SER A 324 39.32 16.73 9.83
N LEU A 325 38.48 15.93 10.49
CA LEU A 325 37.38 16.40 11.33
C LEU A 325 37.91 16.60 12.75
N ASN A 326 38.12 17.85 13.16
CA ASN A 326 38.37 18.18 14.56
C ASN A 326 37.04 18.56 15.21
N VAL A 327 36.51 17.68 16.06
CA VAL A 327 35.27 17.92 16.80
C VAL A 327 35.64 18.55 18.14
N SER A 328 35.34 19.84 18.32
CA SER A 328 35.42 20.54 19.60
C SER A 328 34.03 21.12 19.95
N PRO A 329 33.67 21.34 21.23
CA PRO A 329 32.28 21.36 21.67
C PRO A 329 31.46 22.59 21.27
N VAL A 330 32.09 23.64 20.76
CA VAL A 330 31.43 24.88 20.36
C VAL A 330 32.23 25.47 19.20
N VAL A 331 31.64 25.56 18.01
CA VAL A 331 31.89 26.52 16.91
C VAL A 331 31.35 25.93 15.59
N ALA A 332 30.77 26.82 14.77
CA ALA A 332 30.25 26.59 13.43
C ALA A 332 31.12 25.66 12.57
N ILE A 333 30.46 24.79 11.78
CA ILE A 333 31.12 24.04 10.72
C ILE A 333 31.42 25.02 9.58
N ASN A 334 32.58 25.66 9.64
CA ASN A 334 33.13 26.40 8.51
C ASN A 334 33.88 25.41 7.60
N ILE A 335 33.27 25.04 6.48
CA ILE A 335 33.96 24.28 5.43
C ILE A 335 34.82 25.26 4.63
N HIS A 336 36.11 25.37 4.94
CA HIS A 336 37.07 26.08 4.10
C HIS A 336 37.68 25.13 3.08
N ALA A 337 37.34 25.31 1.81
CA ALA A 337 38.10 24.73 0.70
C ALA A 337 39.22 25.72 0.31
N ASN A 338 40.43 25.50 0.82
CA ASN A 338 41.60 26.26 0.38
C ASN A 338 42.09 25.72 -0.97
N PHE A 339 41.83 26.46 -2.05
CA PHE A 339 42.46 26.24 -3.34
C PHE A 339 43.88 26.83 -3.32
N ARG A 340 44.90 25.98 -3.26
CA ARG A 340 46.26 26.37 -3.66
C ARG A 340 46.54 25.80 -5.05
N CYS A 341 46.47 26.65 -6.07
CA CYS A 341 47.17 26.39 -7.32
C CYS A 341 48.67 26.58 -7.06
N SER A 342 49.44 25.49 -7.03
CA SER A 342 50.88 25.57 -7.28
C SER A 342 51.11 25.36 -8.77
N ALA A 343 51.47 26.44 -9.46
CA ALA A 343 52.14 26.35 -10.74
C ALA A 343 53.61 25.96 -10.48
N PHE A 344 54.03 24.80 -11.01
CA PHE A 344 55.24 24.58 -11.81
C PHE A 344 55.31 23.12 -12.23
#